data_AF-A0AAE0WP18-F1
#
_entry.id   AF-A0AAE0WP18-F1
#
_cell.length_a   1.000
_cell.length_b   1.000
_cell.length_c   1.000
_cell.angle_alpha   90.00
_cell.angle_beta   90.00
_cell.angle_gamma   90.00
#
_symmetry.space_group_name_H-M   'P 1'
#
loop_
_entity.id
_entity.type
_entity.pdbx_description
1 polymer ?
#
loop_
_entity_poly.entity_id
_entity_poly.type
_entity_poly.pdbx_seq_one_letter_code
_entity_poly.pdbx_strand_id
1 'polypeptide(L)'
;MSQSEIDQKSWTLSEVVKDALIKPMEIFVKDPAVTFTNVYTALTYGIYYSFFEVFPLVYGDIYHFNLGVTGLCFVTIGVACVLGVTTFLTYQILYLIPDIKKNGMRPPEHRLVPALFGVVMLPIGYFLFGWTARADVHWIVSLIGCCILVYGNFLIFQCVFIYLPLSYPKYAASLFAANDFLRALFAAACVLFARPMFLNLGIGGGVSVLAGLSCLGVVGMFCLWKYGAWLRSRSTFAAK
;
A
#
# COMPACT_ATOMS: atom_id res chain seq x y z
N MET A 1 -14.69 -27.19 9.06
CA MET A 1 -15.57 -26.01 9.13
C MET A 1 -14.96 -25.03 10.10
N SER A 2 -14.77 -23.77 9.71
CA SER A 2 -14.31 -22.75 10.66
C SER A 2 -15.39 -22.51 11.72
N GLN A 3 -15.02 -22.03 12.91
CA GLN A 3 -15.98 -21.67 13.96
C GLN A 3 -17.05 -20.68 13.44
N SER A 4 -16.68 -19.83 12.47
CA SER A 4 -17.59 -18.91 11.78
C SER A 4 -18.62 -19.59 10.89
N GLU A 5 -18.30 -20.69 10.20
CA GLU A 5 -19.28 -21.46 9.41
C GLU A 5 -20.30 -22.18 10.31
N ILE A 6 -19.90 -22.57 11.52
CA ILE A 6 -20.75 -23.27 12.48
C ILE A 6 -21.74 -22.29 13.12
N ASP A 7 -21.29 -21.09 13.49
CA ASP A 7 -22.15 -20.03 14.04
C ASP A 7 -23.14 -19.49 12.98
N GLN A 8 -22.70 -19.31 11.72
CA GLN A 8 -23.52 -18.80 10.61
C GLN A 8 -24.62 -19.76 10.14
N LYS A 9 -24.55 -21.04 10.51
CA LYS A 9 -25.53 -22.06 10.10
C LYS A 9 -26.94 -21.81 10.67
N SER A 10 -27.03 -20.96 11.70
CA SER A 10 -28.28 -20.61 12.40
C SER A 10 -28.87 -19.26 11.99
N TRP A 11 -28.20 -18.51 11.11
CA TRP A 11 -28.54 -17.11 10.82
C TRP A 11 -29.27 -16.95 9.49
N THR A 12 -30.20 -16.00 9.44
CA THR A 12 -30.83 -15.63 8.17
C THR A 12 -29.84 -14.89 7.26
N LEU A 13 -30.03 -15.00 5.94
CA LEU A 13 -29.19 -14.32 4.93
C LEU A 13 -29.03 -12.81 5.20
N SER A 14 -30.06 -12.16 5.74
CA SER A 14 -30.00 -10.73 6.13
C SER A 14 -29.14 -10.47 7.35
N GLU A 15 -29.12 -11.37 8.33
CA GLU A 15 -28.27 -11.28 9.52
C GLU A 15 -26.80 -11.58 9.18
N VAL A 16 -26.55 -12.55 8.30
CA VAL A 16 -25.21 -12.80 7.77
C VAL A 16 -24.68 -11.58 7.02
N VAL A 17 -25.50 -10.95 6.17
CA VAL A 17 -25.10 -9.73 5.44
C VAL A 17 -24.90 -8.55 6.39
N LYS A 18 -25.79 -8.35 7.37
CA LYS A 18 -25.64 -7.28 8.37
C LYS A 18 -24.41 -7.48 9.22
N ASP A 19 -24.14 -8.68 9.73
CA ASP A 19 -22.94 -8.95 10.51
C ASP A 19 -21.68 -8.82 9.63
N ALA A 20 -21.71 -9.34 8.41
CA ALA A 20 -20.59 -9.24 7.46
C ALA A 20 -20.28 -7.80 7.01
N LEU A 21 -21.22 -6.85 7.11
CA LEU A 21 -21.03 -5.44 6.76
C LEU A 21 -20.83 -4.53 7.98
N ILE A 22 -21.53 -4.76 9.09
CA ILE A 22 -21.55 -3.86 10.25
C ILE A 22 -20.43 -4.18 11.23
N LYS A 23 -20.17 -5.46 11.56
CA LYS A 23 -19.07 -5.84 12.46
C LYS A 23 -17.69 -5.38 11.98
N PRO A 24 -17.32 -5.46 10.69
CA PRO A 24 -16.01 -5.02 10.22
C PRO A 24 -15.86 -3.51 10.24
N MET A 25 -16.93 -2.76 9.98
CA MET A 25 -16.96 -1.30 10.13
C MET A 25 -16.85 -0.92 11.62
N GLU A 26 -17.49 -1.68 12.50
CA GLU A 26 -17.37 -1.53 13.95
C GLU A 26 -15.94 -1.83 14.43
N ILE A 27 -15.32 -2.93 13.99
CA ILE A 27 -13.92 -3.27 14.29
C ILE A 27 -13.00 -2.20 13.70
N PHE A 28 -13.25 -1.74 12.48
CA PHE A 28 -12.48 -0.67 11.84
C PHE A 28 -12.49 0.63 12.66
N VAL A 29 -13.62 1.03 13.24
CA VAL A 29 -13.72 2.25 14.07
C VAL A 29 -13.21 2.02 15.49
N LYS A 30 -13.45 0.84 16.07
CA LYS A 30 -13.11 0.53 17.46
C LYS A 30 -11.69 0.02 17.66
N ASP A 31 -11.02 -0.40 16.60
CA ASP A 31 -9.64 -0.90 16.65
C ASP A 31 -8.66 0.13 16.07
N PRO A 32 -7.92 0.85 16.93
CA PRO A 32 -6.99 1.89 16.48
C PRO A 32 -5.92 1.38 15.52
N ALA A 33 -5.51 0.10 15.62
CA ALA A 33 -4.49 -0.47 14.75
C ALA A 33 -5.03 -0.73 13.34
N VAL A 34 -6.27 -1.21 13.23
CA VAL A 34 -6.95 -1.41 11.94
C VAL A 34 -7.28 -0.06 11.31
N THR A 35 -7.79 0.90 12.09
CA THR A 35 -8.06 2.26 11.57
C THR A 35 -6.80 2.89 10.99
N PHE A 36 -5.70 2.86 11.75
CA PHE A 36 -4.43 3.43 11.34
C PHE A 36 -3.90 2.76 10.07
N THR A 37 -3.91 1.43 10.03
CA THR A 37 -3.45 0.66 8.85
C THR A 37 -4.29 0.98 7.62
N ASN A 38 -5.61 1.06 7.76
CA ASN A 38 -6.51 1.38 6.66
C ASN A 38 -6.30 2.81 6.15
N VAL A 39 -6.23 3.82 7.02
CA VAL A 39 -5.96 5.22 6.64
C VAL A 39 -4.59 5.32 5.96
N TYR A 40 -3.57 4.66 6.50
CA TYR A 40 -2.24 4.63 5.92
C TYR A 40 -2.22 4.01 4.52
N THR A 41 -2.86 2.85 4.34
CA THR A 41 -2.95 2.21 3.02
C THR A 41 -3.78 3.01 2.03
N ALA A 42 -4.87 3.63 2.48
CA ALA A 42 -5.70 4.49 1.63
C ALA A 42 -4.92 5.70 1.15
N LEU A 43 -4.19 6.38 2.05
CA LEU A 43 -3.31 7.50 1.70
C LEU A 43 -2.23 7.08 0.69
N THR A 44 -1.48 6.01 1.00
CA THR A 44 -0.40 5.50 0.13
C THR A 44 -0.93 5.14 -1.26
N TYR A 45 -2.11 4.52 -1.31
CA TYR A 45 -2.74 4.14 -2.57
C TYR A 45 -3.26 5.33 -3.36
N GLY A 46 -3.84 6.32 -2.69
CA GLY A 46 -4.28 7.56 -3.33
C GLY A 46 -3.12 8.33 -3.97
N ILE A 47 -1.98 8.41 -3.27
CA ILE A 47 -0.74 9.00 -3.80
C ILE A 47 -0.25 8.19 -5.02
N TYR A 48 -0.22 6.86 -4.91
CA TYR A 48 0.21 5.97 -5.98
C TYR A 48 -0.65 6.09 -7.25
N TYR A 49 -1.97 6.19 -7.12
CA TYR A 49 -2.85 6.36 -8.28
C TYR A 49 -2.78 7.76 -8.87
N SER A 50 -2.67 8.78 -8.01
CA SER A 50 -2.49 10.17 -8.46
C SER A 50 -1.22 10.32 -9.29
N PHE A 51 -0.17 9.57 -8.98
CA PHE A 51 1.07 9.57 -9.75
C PHE A 51 0.87 9.17 -11.22
N PHE A 52 -0.08 8.30 -11.56
CA PHE A 52 -0.27 7.89 -12.96
C PHE A 52 -0.79 9.00 -13.86
N GLU A 53 -1.47 10.02 -13.31
CA GLU A 53 -1.92 11.19 -14.07
C GLU A 53 -0.74 12.00 -14.63
N VAL A 54 0.45 11.88 -14.05
CA VAL A 54 1.64 12.60 -14.52
C VAL A 54 2.30 11.94 -15.74
N PHE A 55 2.05 10.66 -16.02
CA PHE A 55 2.68 9.93 -17.12
C PHE A 55 2.40 10.54 -18.50
N PRO A 56 1.13 10.80 -18.88
CA PRO A 56 0.87 11.43 -20.17
C PRO A 56 1.46 12.85 -20.24
N LEU A 57 1.48 13.59 -19.13
CA LEU A 57 2.08 14.94 -19.08
C LEU A 57 3.60 14.90 -19.30
N VAL A 58 4.29 13.90 -18.74
CA VAL A 58 5.74 13.76 -18.90
C VAL A 58 6.10 13.17 -20.26
N TYR A 59 5.59 11.97 -20.57
CA TYR A 59 6.02 11.25 -21.77
C TYR A 59 5.37 11.80 -23.04
N GLY A 60 4.14 12.31 -22.94
CA GLY A 60 3.46 12.98 -24.06
C GLY A 60 3.95 14.40 -24.28
N ASP A 61 3.86 15.28 -23.28
CA ASP A 61 4.12 16.71 -23.51
C ASP A 61 5.62 17.07 -23.51
N ILE A 62 6.45 16.43 -22.69
CA ILE A 62 7.90 16.73 -22.61
C ILE A 62 8.71 15.89 -23.59
N TYR A 63 8.49 14.56 -23.59
CA TYR A 63 9.28 13.63 -24.41
C TYR A 63 8.67 13.34 -25.79
N HIS A 64 7.47 13.86 -26.08
CA HIS A 64 6.78 13.72 -27.37
C HIS A 64 6.57 12.27 -27.82
N PHE A 65 6.34 11.37 -26.88
CA PHE A 65 6.06 9.96 -27.16
C PHE A 65 4.64 9.80 -27.74
N ASN A 66 4.52 8.92 -28.73
CA ASN A 66 3.21 8.47 -29.20
C ASN A 66 2.50 7.64 -28.10
N LEU A 67 1.17 7.60 -28.13
CA LEU A 67 0.32 6.93 -27.16
C LEU A 67 0.74 5.48 -26.90
N GLY A 68 1.15 4.75 -27.95
CA GLY A 68 1.66 3.38 -27.82
C GLY A 68 2.96 3.29 -27.00
N VAL A 69 3.89 4.22 -27.20
CA VAL A 69 5.17 4.27 -26.48
C VAL A 69 4.97 4.72 -25.03
N THR A 70 4.04 5.65 -24.78
CA THR A 70 3.61 5.98 -23.41
C THR A 70 2.99 4.78 -22.71
N GLY A 71 2.25 3.93 -23.43
CA GLY A 71 1.77 2.64 -22.93
C GLY A 71 2.89 1.68 -22.52
N LEU A 72 4.00 1.65 -23.27
CA LEU A 72 5.19 0.85 -22.94
C LEU A 72 5.85 1.27 -21.62
N CYS A 73 5.76 2.54 -21.22
CA CYS A 73 6.25 2.99 -19.92
C CYS A 73 5.58 2.26 -18.73
N PHE A 74 4.35 1.79 -18.88
CA PHE A 74 3.67 0.99 -17.84
C PHE A 74 4.25 -0.42 -17.70
N VAL A 75 5.01 -0.93 -18.69
CA VAL A 75 5.72 -2.22 -18.57
C VAL A 75 6.75 -2.17 -17.43
N THR A 76 7.31 -0.99 -17.13
CA THR A 76 8.19 -0.78 -15.99
C THR A 76 7.53 -1.17 -14.65
N ILE A 77 6.21 -1.00 -14.52
CA ILE A 77 5.46 -1.44 -13.34
C ILE A 77 5.48 -2.96 -13.24
N GLY A 78 5.27 -3.66 -14.35
CA GLY A 78 5.35 -5.13 -14.40
C GLY A 78 6.73 -5.64 -13.99
N VAL A 79 7.80 -5.02 -14.51
CA VAL A 79 9.18 -5.36 -14.14
C VAL A 79 9.43 -5.14 -12.64
N ALA A 80 8.99 -4.00 -12.10
CA ALA A 80 9.10 -3.70 -10.67
C ALA A 80 8.34 -4.71 -9.79
N CYS A 81 7.14 -5.13 -10.22
CA CYS A 81 6.36 -6.15 -9.53
C CYS A 81 7.07 -7.51 -9.53
N VAL A 82 7.66 -7.94 -10.66
CA VAL A 82 8.44 -9.20 -10.71
C VAL A 82 9.61 -9.14 -9.74
N LEU A 83 10.38 -8.05 -9.74
CA LEU A 83 11.48 -7.84 -8.79
C LEU A 83 10.99 -7.84 -7.33
N GLY A 84 9.84 -7.21 -7.08
CA GLY A 84 9.17 -7.19 -5.78
C GLY A 84 8.79 -8.58 -5.29
N VAL A 85 8.12 -9.37 -6.14
CA VAL A 85 7.73 -10.76 -5.85
C VAL A 85 8.97 -11.61 -5.56
N THR A 86 9.98 -11.56 -6.43
CA THR A 86 11.22 -12.33 -6.24
C THR A 86 11.88 -11.98 -4.92
N THR A 87 12.07 -10.69 -4.62
CA THR A 87 12.71 -10.28 -3.36
C THR A 87 11.90 -10.71 -2.14
N PHE A 88 10.57 -10.54 -2.20
CA PHE A 88 9.68 -10.91 -1.11
C PHE A 88 9.70 -12.43 -0.86
N LEU A 89 9.60 -13.24 -1.90
CA LEU A 89 9.66 -14.71 -1.79
C LEU A 89 11.02 -15.17 -1.26
N THR A 90 12.13 -14.59 -1.74
CA THR A 90 13.46 -14.89 -1.23
C THR A 90 13.58 -14.57 0.26
N TYR A 91 13.07 -13.42 0.71
CA TYR A 91 13.02 -13.07 2.14
C TYR A 91 12.20 -14.08 2.96
N GLN A 92 11.04 -14.49 2.45
CA GLN A 92 10.19 -15.49 3.10
C GLN A 92 10.90 -16.85 3.25
N ILE A 93 11.53 -17.33 2.19
CA ILE A 93 12.18 -18.64 2.15
C ILE A 93 13.47 -18.68 2.96
N LEU A 94 14.30 -17.64 2.85
CA LEU A 94 15.63 -17.62 3.49
C LEU A 94 15.60 -17.14 4.94
N TYR A 95 14.67 -16.26 5.29
CA TYR A 95 14.64 -15.64 6.62
C TYR A 95 13.40 -16.05 7.42
N LEU A 96 12.19 -15.80 6.90
CA LEU A 96 10.98 -15.97 7.71
C LEU A 96 10.68 -17.45 8.05
N ILE A 97 10.72 -18.35 7.06
CA ILE A 97 10.41 -19.77 7.26
C ILE A 97 11.43 -20.45 8.21
N PRO A 98 12.75 -20.28 8.04
CA PRO A 98 13.74 -20.84 8.96
C PRO A 98 13.64 -20.26 10.37
N ASP A 99 13.35 -18.96 10.49
CA ASP A 99 13.18 -18.30 11.78
C ASP A 99 11.95 -18.80 12.54
N ILE A 100 10.81 -18.96 11.86
CA ILE A 100 9.59 -19.54 12.45
C ILE A 100 9.85 -21.00 12.89
N LYS A 101 10.56 -21.78 12.08
CA LYS A 101 10.93 -23.17 12.43
C LYS A 101 11.83 -23.25 13.66
N LYS A 102 12.69 -22.25 13.88
CA LYS A 102 13.65 -22.22 14.99
C LYS A 102 13.09 -21.63 16.28
N ASN A 103 12.28 -20.57 16.16
CA ASN A 103 11.89 -19.71 17.30
C ASN A 103 10.37 -19.68 17.57
N GLY A 104 9.58 -20.47 16.82
CA GLY A 104 8.12 -20.48 16.93
C GLY A 104 7.44 -19.27 16.25
N MET A 105 6.13 -19.14 16.45
CA MET A 105 5.34 -18.04 15.88
C MET A 105 5.69 -16.71 16.57
N ARG A 106 6.50 -15.89 15.88
CA ARG A 106 6.85 -14.54 16.33
C ARG A 106 5.70 -13.54 16.16
N PRO A 107 5.76 -12.39 16.88
CA PRO A 107 4.76 -11.33 16.74
C PRO A 107 4.59 -10.88 15.27
N PRO A 108 3.37 -10.55 14.83
CA PRO A 108 3.07 -10.13 13.45
C PRO A 108 3.95 -8.97 12.96
N GLU A 109 4.45 -8.13 13.86
CA GLU A 109 5.27 -6.96 13.59
C GLU A 109 6.64 -7.31 12.99
N HIS A 110 7.16 -8.52 13.24
CA HIS A 110 8.39 -9.00 12.62
C HIS A 110 8.26 -9.17 11.10
N ARG A 111 7.01 -9.28 10.60
CA ARG A 111 6.71 -9.36 9.16
C ARG A 111 6.60 -7.99 8.49
N LEU A 112 6.57 -6.89 9.26
CA LEU A 112 6.55 -5.51 8.73
C LEU A 112 7.95 -5.00 8.36
N VAL A 113 9.02 -5.73 8.71
CA VAL A 113 10.41 -5.32 8.45
C VAL A 113 10.68 -5.01 6.96
N PRO A 114 10.24 -5.82 5.98
CA PRO A 114 10.43 -5.49 4.56
C PRO A 114 9.71 -4.18 4.14
N ALA A 115 8.58 -3.87 4.76
CA ALA A 115 7.85 -2.63 4.48
C ALA A 115 8.55 -1.37 5.00
N LEU A 116 9.43 -1.47 6.01
CA LEU A 116 10.30 -0.36 6.42
C LEU A 116 11.29 0.04 5.31
N PHE A 117 11.79 -0.94 4.55
CA PHE A 117 12.62 -0.64 3.38
C PHE A 117 11.76 -0.07 2.25
N GLY A 118 10.60 -0.67 1.98
CA GLY A 118 9.68 -0.20 0.94
C GLY A 118 9.22 1.24 1.15
N VAL A 119 8.97 1.65 2.39
CA VAL A 119 8.47 3.01 2.70
C VAL A 119 9.51 4.09 2.46
N VAL A 120 10.80 3.80 2.66
CA VAL A 120 11.89 4.75 2.36
C VAL A 120 12.15 4.84 0.85
N MET A 121 11.91 3.76 0.11
CA MET A 121 12.07 3.75 -1.35
C MET A 121 11.02 4.59 -2.08
N LEU A 122 9.81 4.73 -1.53
CA LEU A 122 8.74 5.56 -2.10
C LEU A 122 9.17 7.02 -2.33
N PRO A 123 9.56 7.81 -1.31
CA PRO A 123 9.95 9.20 -1.50
C PRO A 123 11.19 9.32 -2.41
N ILE A 124 12.14 8.37 -2.33
CA ILE A 124 13.29 8.34 -3.25
C ILE A 124 12.82 8.20 -4.69
N GLY A 125 11.90 7.27 -4.97
CA GLY A 125 11.33 7.07 -6.31
C GLY A 125 10.54 8.28 -6.80
N TYR A 126 9.72 8.91 -5.94
CA TYR A 126 8.99 10.14 -6.28
C TYR A 126 9.93 11.30 -6.58
N PHE A 127 10.92 11.57 -5.72
CA PHE A 127 11.88 12.65 -5.97
C PHE A 127 12.72 12.38 -7.23
N LEU A 128 13.18 11.14 -7.42
CA LEU A 128 13.92 10.77 -8.62
C LEU A 128 13.06 11.02 -9.86
N PHE A 129 11.81 10.57 -9.91
CA PHE A 129 10.91 10.81 -11.03
C PHE A 129 10.63 12.30 -11.24
N GLY A 130 10.23 13.02 -10.19
CA GLY A 130 9.75 14.40 -10.29
C GLY A 130 10.81 15.38 -10.78
N TRP A 131 12.07 15.17 -10.41
CA TRP A 131 13.18 16.05 -10.77
C TRP A 131 13.94 15.62 -12.03
N THR A 132 13.73 14.38 -12.50
CA THR A 132 14.34 13.87 -13.74
C THR A 132 13.37 13.87 -14.92
N ALA A 133 12.09 14.15 -14.70
CA ALA A 133 11.09 14.37 -15.73
C ALA A 133 11.26 15.77 -16.40
N ARG A 134 12.38 15.98 -17.09
CA ARG A 134 12.77 17.22 -17.78
C ARG A 134 13.37 16.89 -19.14
N ALA A 135 13.17 17.76 -20.14
CA ALA A 135 13.51 17.49 -21.54
C ALA A 135 15.00 17.20 -21.79
N ASP A 136 15.87 17.66 -20.90
CA ASP A 136 17.32 17.53 -20.98
C ASP A 136 17.88 16.29 -20.25
N VAL A 137 17.04 15.54 -19.53
CA VAL A 137 17.42 14.26 -18.92
C VAL A 137 16.82 13.11 -19.73
N HIS A 138 17.54 12.00 -19.85
CA HIS A 138 17.04 10.84 -20.60
C HIS A 138 15.84 10.21 -19.86
N TRP A 139 14.74 9.98 -20.58
CA TRP A 139 13.46 9.40 -20.10
C TRP A 139 13.59 8.11 -19.28
N ILE A 140 14.70 7.38 -19.44
CA ILE A 140 14.95 6.14 -18.69
C ILE A 140 15.14 6.41 -17.18
N VAL A 141 15.65 7.58 -16.81
CA VAL A 141 15.92 7.93 -15.41
C VAL A 141 14.60 8.10 -14.64
N SER A 142 13.60 8.74 -15.25
CA SER A 142 12.27 8.84 -14.66
C SER A 142 11.61 7.45 -14.56
N LEU A 143 11.80 6.56 -15.54
CA LEU A 143 11.31 5.17 -15.43
C LEU A 143 12.00 4.39 -14.32
N ILE A 144 13.30 4.59 -14.06
CA ILE A 144 13.98 3.98 -12.92
C ILE A 144 13.37 4.48 -11.60
N GLY A 145 13.06 5.78 -11.49
CA GLY A 145 12.33 6.34 -10.34
C GLY A 145 10.96 5.70 -10.15
N CYS A 146 10.21 5.50 -11.24
CA CYS A 146 8.96 4.77 -11.22
C CYS A 146 9.15 3.31 -10.75
N CYS A 147 10.18 2.63 -11.22
CA CYS A 147 10.46 1.24 -10.85
C CYS A 147 10.71 1.10 -9.33
N ILE A 148 11.55 1.97 -8.77
CA ILE A 148 11.86 2.03 -7.33
C ILE A 148 10.59 2.28 -6.51
N LEU A 149 9.76 3.23 -6.95
CA LEU A 149 8.49 3.58 -6.32
C LEU A 149 7.52 2.40 -6.31
N VAL A 150 7.28 1.77 -7.46
CA VAL A 150 6.37 0.63 -7.59
C VAL A 150 6.86 -0.56 -6.75
N TYR A 151 8.17 -0.82 -6.76
CA TYR A 151 8.80 -1.86 -5.96
C TYR A 151 8.57 -1.63 -4.46
N GLY A 152 8.80 -0.41 -3.96
CA GLY A 152 8.56 -0.08 -2.55
C GLY A 152 7.08 -0.21 -2.16
N ASN A 153 6.19 0.25 -3.03
CA ASN A 153 4.75 0.15 -2.86
C ASN A 153 4.29 -1.33 -2.78
N PHE A 154 4.83 -2.19 -3.65
CA PHE A 154 4.55 -3.63 -3.64
C PHE A 154 4.91 -4.28 -2.30
N LEU A 155 6.11 -4.00 -1.76
CA LEU A 155 6.55 -4.53 -0.47
C LEU A 155 5.61 -4.13 0.68
N ILE A 156 5.14 -2.88 0.69
CA ILE A 156 4.22 -2.39 1.73
C ILE A 156 2.89 -3.12 1.65
N PHE A 157 2.26 -3.19 0.47
CA PHE A 157 0.98 -3.86 0.31
C PHE A 157 1.06 -5.33 0.71
N GLN A 158 2.13 -6.01 0.32
CA GLN A 158 2.32 -7.41 0.67
C GLN A 158 2.48 -7.63 2.18
N CYS A 159 3.19 -6.74 2.88
CA CYS A 159 3.32 -6.83 4.34
C CYS A 159 2.01 -6.55 5.06
N VAL A 160 1.24 -5.54 4.61
CA VAL A 160 -0.07 -5.21 5.20
C VAL A 160 -1.07 -6.34 4.99
N PHE A 161 -1.11 -6.94 3.80
CA PHE A 161 -2.00 -8.07 3.51
C PHE A 161 -1.68 -9.32 4.33
N ILE A 162 -0.46 -9.46 4.82
CA ILE A 162 -0.09 -10.53 5.76
C ILE A 162 -0.41 -10.14 7.20
N TYR A 163 -0.24 -8.87 7.56
CA TYR A 163 -0.47 -8.36 8.92
C TYR A 163 -1.95 -8.41 9.35
N LEU A 164 -2.87 -8.01 8.47
CA LEU A 164 -4.32 -7.99 8.73
C LEU A 164 -4.89 -9.35 9.17
N PRO A 165 -4.71 -10.45 8.39
CA PRO A 165 -5.31 -11.74 8.71
C PRO A 165 -4.65 -12.42 9.91
N LEU A 166 -3.37 -12.13 10.18
CA LEU A 166 -2.69 -12.64 11.38
C LEU A 166 -3.18 -11.98 12.66
N SER A 167 -3.49 -10.69 12.60
CA SER A 167 -3.97 -9.94 13.76
C SER A 167 -5.46 -10.23 14.05
N TYR A 168 -6.25 -10.53 13.01
CA TYR A 168 -7.71 -10.72 13.11
C TYR A 168 -8.22 -11.88 12.21
N PRO A 169 -7.86 -13.14 12.51
CA PRO A 169 -8.19 -14.28 11.66
C PRO A 169 -9.70 -14.52 11.50
N LYS A 170 -10.51 -14.19 12.52
CA LYS A 170 -11.97 -14.41 12.50
C LYS A 170 -12.71 -13.48 11.50
N TYR A 171 -12.16 -12.31 11.22
CA TYR A 171 -12.82 -11.27 10.40
C TYR A 171 -11.99 -10.85 9.18
N ALA A 172 -10.98 -11.66 8.80
CA ALA A 172 -10.01 -11.30 7.77
C ALA A 172 -10.65 -10.91 6.43
N ALA A 173 -11.63 -11.69 5.93
CA ALA A 173 -12.28 -11.43 4.65
C ALA A 173 -12.97 -10.06 4.61
N SER A 174 -13.75 -9.73 5.64
CA SER A 174 -14.46 -8.46 5.69
C SER A 174 -13.54 -7.28 5.98
N LEU A 175 -12.45 -7.48 6.72
CA LEU A 175 -11.41 -6.47 6.91
C LEU A 175 -10.71 -6.12 5.59
N PHE A 176 -10.44 -7.12 4.73
CA PHE A 176 -9.94 -6.86 3.39
C PHE A 176 -10.95 -6.10 2.54
N ALA A 177 -12.23 -6.45 2.59
CA ALA A 177 -13.27 -5.75 1.85
C ALA A 177 -13.38 -4.26 2.28
N ALA A 178 -13.37 -4.01 3.59
CA ALA A 178 -13.40 -2.64 4.12
C ALA A 178 -12.13 -1.84 3.77
N ASN A 179 -10.96 -2.48 3.86
CA ASN A 179 -9.70 -1.89 3.44
C ASN A 179 -9.72 -1.51 1.95
N ASP A 180 -10.15 -2.44 1.09
CA ASP A 180 -10.23 -2.23 -0.35
C ASP A 180 -11.21 -1.11 -0.71
N PHE A 181 -12.38 -1.10 -0.08
CA PHE A 181 -13.39 -0.06 -0.28
C PHE A 181 -12.87 1.34 0.08
N LEU A 182 -12.29 1.51 1.27
CA LEU A 182 -11.75 2.81 1.72
C LEU A 182 -10.61 3.27 0.82
N ARG A 183 -9.74 2.34 0.44
CA ARG A 183 -8.60 2.58 -0.43
C ARG A 183 -9.04 3.02 -1.83
N ALA A 184 -10.04 2.35 -2.40
CA ALA A 184 -10.60 2.70 -3.70
C ALA A 184 -11.32 4.06 -3.68
N LEU A 185 -12.12 4.32 -2.64
CA LEU A 185 -12.83 5.59 -2.47
C LEU A 185 -11.85 6.77 -2.35
N PHE A 186 -10.80 6.61 -1.53
CA PHE A 186 -9.79 7.63 -1.34
C PHE A 186 -8.96 7.86 -2.62
N ALA A 187 -8.60 6.79 -3.34
CA ALA A 187 -7.93 6.91 -4.63
C ALA A 187 -8.76 7.66 -5.66
N ALA A 188 -10.06 7.34 -5.77
CA ALA A 188 -10.96 8.05 -6.68
C ALA A 188 -11.02 9.55 -6.36
N ALA A 189 -11.09 9.92 -5.08
CA ALA A 189 -11.03 11.31 -4.65
C ALA A 189 -9.70 11.97 -5.01
N CYS A 190 -8.56 11.33 -4.72
CA CYS A 190 -7.24 11.89 -5.01
C CYS A 190 -6.98 12.06 -6.51
N VAL A 191 -7.33 11.08 -7.34
CA VAL A 191 -7.14 11.12 -8.80
C VAL A 191 -7.91 12.29 -9.42
N LEU A 192 -9.11 12.60 -8.91
CA LEU A 192 -9.90 13.73 -9.38
C LEU A 192 -9.18 15.08 -9.21
N PHE A 193 -8.39 15.22 -8.14
CA PHE A 193 -7.60 16.43 -7.87
C PHE A 193 -6.17 16.37 -8.42
N ALA A 194 -5.68 15.19 -8.82
CA ALA A 194 -4.30 15.00 -9.25
C ALA A 194 -3.98 15.77 -10.54
N ARG A 195 -4.85 15.70 -11.56
CA ARG A 195 -4.66 16.42 -12.82
C ARG A 195 -4.58 17.94 -12.65
N PRO A 196 -5.54 18.63 -11.98
CA PRO A 196 -5.42 20.07 -11.76
C PRO A 196 -4.23 20.44 -10.86
N MET A 197 -3.83 19.57 -9.92
CA MET A 197 -2.62 19.78 -9.13
C MET A 197 -1.38 19.83 -10.03
N PHE A 198 -1.19 18.86 -10.94
CA PHE A 198 -0.03 18.86 -11.85
C PHE A 198 -0.03 20.01 -12.85
N LEU A 199 -1.20 20.42 -13.33
CA LEU A 199 -1.31 21.56 -14.25
C LEU A 199 -0.93 22.89 -13.58
N ASN A 200 -1.27 23.08 -12.29
CA ASN A 200 -1.00 24.33 -11.57
C ASN A 200 0.39 24.37 -10.92
N LEU A 201 0.86 23.27 -10.33
CA LEU A 201 2.15 23.21 -9.63
C LEU A 201 3.31 22.77 -10.55
N GLY A 202 2.99 22.33 -11.76
CA GLY A 202 3.93 21.65 -12.64
C GLY A 202 4.28 20.24 -12.15
N ILE A 203 5.00 19.50 -13.00
CA ILE A 203 5.37 18.10 -12.74
C ILE A 203 6.28 17.99 -11.50
N GLY A 204 7.37 18.76 -11.46
CA GLY A 204 8.31 18.71 -10.34
C GLY A 204 7.67 19.09 -9.00
N GLY A 205 6.85 20.14 -8.99
CA GLY A 205 6.11 20.59 -7.80
C GLY A 205 5.07 19.58 -7.34
N GLY A 206 4.21 19.11 -8.26
CA GLY A 206 3.18 18.12 -7.94
C GLY A 206 3.75 16.79 -7.45
N VAL A 207 4.80 16.28 -8.08
CA VAL A 207 5.45 15.04 -7.64
C VAL A 207 6.19 15.24 -6.31
N SER A 208 6.73 16.42 -6.04
CA SER A 208 7.34 16.73 -4.73
C SER A 208 6.31 16.78 -3.59
N VAL A 209 5.07 17.21 -3.86
CA VAL A 209 3.97 17.11 -2.89
C VAL A 209 3.65 15.64 -2.58
N LEU A 210 3.57 14.78 -3.61
CA LEU A 210 3.38 13.34 -3.44
C LEU A 210 4.54 12.70 -2.66
N ALA A 211 5.78 13.12 -2.93
CA ALA A 211 6.97 12.69 -2.19
C ALA A 211 6.90 13.12 -0.71
N GLY A 212 6.49 14.36 -0.43
CA GLY A 212 6.33 14.88 0.92
C GLY A 212 5.26 14.15 1.72
N LEU A 213 4.11 13.85 1.09
CA LEU A 213 3.08 13.01 1.71
C LEU A 213 3.58 11.58 1.95
N SER A 214 4.41 11.04 1.06
CA SER A 214 5.04 9.73 1.24
C SER A 214 6.04 9.71 2.40
N CYS A 215 6.75 10.82 2.66
CA CYS A 215 7.58 10.96 3.86
C CYS A 215 6.77 10.89 5.16
N LEU A 216 5.55 11.45 5.19
CA LEU A 216 4.63 11.25 6.32
C LEU A 216 4.27 9.77 6.47
N GLY A 217 4.12 9.08 5.34
CA GLY A 217 3.95 7.63 5.29
C GLY A 217 5.12 6.86 5.94
N VAL A 218 6.36 7.29 5.70
CA VAL A 218 7.56 6.72 6.38
C VAL A 218 7.39 6.79 7.88
N VAL A 219 7.07 7.97 8.42
CA VAL A 219 6.87 8.15 9.86
C VAL A 219 5.74 7.25 10.35
N GLY A 220 4.63 7.18 9.61
CA GLY A 220 3.49 6.33 9.95
C GLY A 220 3.85 4.84 10.05
N MET A 221 4.61 4.32 9.09
CA MET A 221 5.03 2.92 9.07
C MET A 221 6.02 2.59 10.20
N PHE A 222 6.97 3.49 10.47
CA PHE A 222 7.89 3.34 11.61
C PHE A 222 7.17 3.41 12.96
N CYS A 223 6.16 4.27 13.08
CA CYS A 223 5.28 4.32 14.25
C CYS A 223 4.51 3.01 14.42
N LEU A 224 3.97 2.43 13.34
CA LEU A 224 3.32 1.12 13.37
C LEU A 224 4.29 0.01 13.81
N TRP A 225 5.52 0.02 13.32
CA TRP A 225 6.50 -1.00 13.68
C TRP A 225 6.94 -0.89 15.15
N LYS A 226 7.20 0.33 15.65
CA LYS A 226 7.67 0.54 17.03
C LYS A 226 6.55 0.49 18.07
N TYR A 227 5.38 1.04 17.76
CA TYR A 227 4.24 1.13 18.67
C TYR A 227 3.13 0.14 18.35
N GLY A 228 3.29 -0.74 17.36
CA GLY A 228 2.29 -1.73 16.95
C GLY A 228 1.86 -2.63 18.10
N ALA A 229 2.81 -3.10 18.92
CA ALA A 229 2.51 -3.90 20.10
C ALA A 229 1.67 -3.13 21.14
N TRP A 230 1.93 -1.84 21.33
CA TRP A 230 1.14 -0.98 22.22
C TRP A 230 -0.25 -0.69 21.64
N LEU A 231 -0.34 -0.45 20.34
CA LEU A 231 -1.58 -0.18 19.62
C LEU A 231 -2.49 -1.43 19.62
N ARG A 232 -1.90 -2.61 19.44
CA ARG A 232 -2.58 -3.92 19.53
C ARG A 232 -3.01 -4.23 20.96
N SER A 233 -2.23 -3.85 21.97
CA SER A 233 -2.61 -4.05 23.38
C SER A 233 -3.85 -3.25 23.80
N ARG A 234 -4.15 -2.15 23.07
CA ARG A 234 -5.38 -1.34 23.25
C ARG A 234 -6.54 -1.80 22.37
N SER A 235 -6.31 -2.77 21.48
CA SER A 235 -7.39 -3.37 20.71
C SER A 235 -8.18 -4.37 21.55
N THR A 236 -9.49 -4.17 21.61
CA THR A 236 -10.45 -5.11 22.22
C THR A 236 -10.64 -6.38 21.35
N PHE A 237 -10.18 -6.39 20.09
CA PHE A 237 -10.47 -7.44 19.10
C PHE A 237 -9.25 -8.22 18.63
N ALA A 238 -8.04 -7.83 19.03
CA ALA A 238 -6.82 -8.53 18.64
C ALA A 238 -6.77 -9.91 19.31
N ALA A 239 -6.35 -10.92 18.55
CA ALA A 239 -6.05 -12.24 19.12
C ALA A 239 -4.97 -12.09 20.20
N LYS A 240 -5.28 -12.47 21.45
CA LYS A 240 -4.30 -12.50 22.55
C LYS A 240 -3.28 -13.60 22.30
#